data_AF-A0A974P6M9-F1
#
_entry.id   AF-A0A974P6M9-F1
#
_cell.length_a   1.000
_cell.length_b   1.000
_cell.length_c   1.000
_cell.angle_alpha   90.00
_cell.angle_beta   90.00
_cell.angle_gamma   90.00
#
_symmetry.space_group_name_H-M   'P 1'
#
loop_
_entity.id
_entity.type
_entity.pdbx_description
1 polymer ?
#
loop_
_entity_poly.entity_id
_entity_poly.type
_entity_poly.pdbx_seq_one_letter_code
_entity_poly.pdbx_strand_id
1 'polypeptide(L)' 'MRKVMDELHPMARPHAYLWFLGVRPEAQGLGVGSRMLKAGLAKVDAAGLPAYLESSNEANVPSIAAAASR' A
#
# COMPACT_ATOMS: atom_id res chain seq x y z
N MET A 1 18.26 1.01 -1.81
CA MET A 1 16.79 0.94 -1.64
C MET A 1 16.40 -0.07 -0.58
N ARG A 2 16.61 -1.40 -0.77
CA ARG A 2 16.23 -2.43 0.22
C ARG A 2 16.69 -2.17 1.65
N LYS A 3 17.97 -1.86 1.86
CA LYS A 3 18.51 -1.52 3.18
C LYS A 3 17.77 -0.37 3.89
N VAL A 4 17.40 0.68 3.15
CA VAL A 4 16.70 1.84 3.71
C VAL A 4 15.26 1.49 4.09
N MET A 5 14.59 0.67 3.27
CA MET A 5 13.25 0.18 3.57
C MET A 5 13.28 -0.71 4.82
N ASP A 6 14.22 -1.66 4.89
CA ASP A 6 14.39 -2.53 6.06
C ASP A 6 14.65 -1.73 7.37
N GLU A 7 15.43 -0.65 7.30
CA GLU A 7 15.73 0.22 8.45
C GLU A 7 14.54 1.08 8.89
N LEU A 8 13.69 1.51 7.95
CA LEU A 8 12.53 2.37 8.23
C LEU A 8 11.24 1.57 8.50
N HIS A 9 11.25 0.26 8.21
CA HIS A 9 10.13 -0.63 8.45
C HIS A 9 9.78 -0.64 9.94
N PRO A 10 8.54 -0.29 10.34
CA PRO A 10 8.13 -0.26 11.74
C PRO A 10 7.99 -1.67 12.35
N MET A 11 9.09 -2.27 12.79
CA MET A 11 9.11 -3.63 13.37
C MET A 11 8.54 -3.70 14.80
N ALA A 12 8.34 -2.56 15.45
CA ALA A 12 7.94 -2.50 16.86
C ALA A 12 6.47 -2.87 17.12
N ARG A 13 5.61 -2.94 16.10
CA ARG A 13 4.16 -3.21 16.25
C ARG A 13 3.68 -4.15 15.15
N PRO A 14 2.78 -5.11 15.43
CA PRO A 14 2.15 -5.93 14.40
C PRO A 14 1.42 -5.06 13.38
N HIS A 15 1.60 -5.35 12.10
CA HIS A 15 0.93 -4.66 11.00
C HIS A 15 0.92 -5.56 9.75
N ALA A 16 -0.03 -5.31 8.85
CA ALA A 16 0.00 -5.88 7.52
C ALA A 16 0.95 -5.07 6.62
N TYR A 17 1.83 -5.73 5.88
CA TYR A 17 2.76 -5.08 4.96
C TYR A 17 2.37 -5.39 3.51
N LEU A 18 2.13 -4.35 2.70
CA LEU A 18 2.00 -4.51 1.27
C LEU A 18 3.38 -4.43 0.63
N TRP A 19 3.94 -5.59 0.31
CA TRP A 19 5.28 -5.66 -0.27
C TRP A 19 5.32 -5.21 -1.73
N PHE A 20 4.36 -5.64 -2.55
CA PHE A 20 4.28 -5.24 -3.96
C PHE A 20 2.83 -5.10 -4.44
N LEU A 21 2.61 -4.06 -5.23
CA LEU A 21 1.41 -3.87 -6.03
C LEU A 21 1.82 -3.30 -7.39
N GLY A 22 1.60 -4.09 -8.45
CA GLY A 22 1.89 -3.70 -9.82
C GLY A 22 0.64 -3.72 -10.66
N VAL A 23 0.55 -2.77 -11.59
CA VAL A 23 -0.49 -2.73 -12.64
C VAL A 23 0.22 -2.75 -13.99
N ARG A 24 -0.22 -3.63 -14.88
CA ARG A 24 0.30 -3.69 -16.26
C ARG A 24 0.17 -2.32 -16.93
N PRO A 25 1.14 -1.88 -17.76
CA PRO A 25 1.14 -0.55 -18.37
C PRO A 25 -0.19 -0.20 -19.07
N GLU A 26 -0.79 -1.16 -19.78
CA GLU A 26 -2.03 -0.97 -20.55
C GLU A 26 -3.27 -0.78 -19.65
N ALA A 27 -3.15 -1.06 -18.35
CA ALA A 27 -4.20 -0.94 -17.36
C ALA A 27 -3.96 0.21 -16.36
N GLN A 28 -2.88 0.97 -16.52
CA GLN A 28 -2.59 2.14 -15.69
C GLN A 28 -3.56 3.29 -15.99
N GLY A 29 -3.76 4.19 -15.03
CA GLY A 29 -4.74 5.29 -15.15
C GLY A 29 -6.21 4.86 -15.04
N LEU A 30 -6.53 3.56 -15.09
CA LEU A 30 -7.90 3.04 -15.01
C LEU A 30 -8.38 2.71 -13.58
N GLY A 31 -7.60 3.10 -12.58
CA GLY A 31 -7.91 2.87 -11.15
C GLY A 31 -7.84 1.41 -10.69
N VAL A 32 -7.24 0.51 -11.47
CA VAL A 32 -7.11 -0.92 -11.12
C VAL A 32 -6.33 -1.12 -9.83
N GLY A 33 -5.17 -0.46 -9.71
CA GLY A 33 -4.33 -0.52 -8.51
C GLY A 33 -5.07 -0.03 -7.27
N SER A 34 -5.77 1.10 -7.36
CA SER A 34 -6.54 1.64 -6.24
C SER A 34 -7.67 0.71 -5.80
N ARG A 35 -8.37 0.04 -6.73
CA ARG A 35 -9.40 -0.95 -6.39
C ARG A 35 -8.80 -2.18 -5.69
N MET A 36 -7.65 -2.67 -6.17
CA MET A 36 -6.94 -3.78 -5.52
C MET A 36 -6.47 -3.40 -4.12
N LEU A 37 -5.88 -2.20 -3.97
CA LEU A 37 -5.43 -1.67 -2.69
C LEU A 37 -6.60 -1.56 -1.70
N LYS A 38 -7.72 -0.97 -2.12
CA LYS A 38 -8.93 -0.83 -1.28
C LYS A 38 -9.47 -2.20 -0.83
N ALA A 39 -9.50 -3.19 -1.72
CA ALA A 39 -9.93 -4.54 -1.37
C ALA A 39 -8.99 -5.22 -0.37
N GLY A 40 -7.68 -4.99 -0.48
CA GLY A 40 -6.69 -5.45 0.50
C GLY A 40 -6.87 -4.77 1.85
N LEU A 41 -6.99 -3.44 1.86
CA LEU A 41 -7.19 -2.65 3.07
C LEU A 41 -8.48 -3.04 3.82
N ALA A 42 -9.57 -3.36 3.11
CA ALA A 42 -10.79 -3.86 3.75
C ALA A 42 -10.56 -5.15 4.57
N LYS A 43 -9.64 -6.03 4.14
CA LYS A 43 -9.27 -7.23 4.89
C LYS A 43 -8.42 -6.90 6.11
N VAL A 44 -7.49 -5.94 5.97
CA VAL A 44 -6.64 -5.47 7.07
C VAL A 44 -7.47 -4.78 8.14
N ASP A 45 -8.43 -3.95 7.72
CA ASP A 45 -9.43 -3.31 8.58
C ASP A 45 -10.28 -4.33 9.34
N ALA A 46 -10.77 -5.37 8.67
CA ALA A 46 -11.54 -6.45 9.29
C ALA A 46 -10.71 -7.24 10.31
N ALA A 47 -9.40 -7.32 10.12
CA ALA A 47 -8.47 -7.93 11.06
C ALA A 47 -8.05 -6.99 12.22
N GLY A 48 -8.47 -5.72 12.20
CA GLY A 48 -8.10 -4.73 13.21
C GLY A 48 -6.60 -4.41 13.23
N LEU A 49 -5.90 -4.60 12.11
CA LEU A 49 -4.47 -4.37 12.00
C LEU A 49 -4.17 -3.02 11.33
N PRO A 50 -3.05 -2.35 11.68
CA PRO A 50 -2.50 -1.28 10.87
C PRO A 50 -1.99 -1.82 9.52
N ALA A 51 -2.04 -0.99 8.48
CA ALA A 51 -1.39 -1.26 7.19
C ALA A 51 -0.13 -0.42 7.05
N TYR A 52 0.93 -1.01 6.49
CA TYR A 52 2.17 -0.33 6.12
C TYR A 52 2.53 -0.65 4.66
N LEU A 53 3.04 0.33 3.94
CA LEU A 53 3.62 0.18 2.61
C LEU A 53 4.64 1.29 2.38
N GLU A 54 5.51 1.09 1.42
CA GLU A 54 6.43 2.10 0.92
C GLU A 54 6.15 2.36 -0.56
N SER A 55 6.33 3.60 -1.01
CA SER A 55 6.26 3.96 -2.43
C SER A 55 7.54 4.67 -2.82
N SER A 56 8.23 4.16 -3.85
CA SER A 56 9.37 4.85 -4.47
C SER A 56 8.97 5.94 -5.45
N ASN A 57 7.66 6.16 -5.63
CA ASN A 57 7.10 7.18 -6.51
C ASN A 57 6.09 8.03 -5.74
N GLU A 58 6.42 9.30 -5.55
CA GLU A 58 5.59 10.25 -4.82
C GLU A 58 4.25 10.52 -5.52
N ALA A 59 4.18 10.36 -6.84
CA ALA A 59 2.93 10.50 -7.60
C ALA A 59 1.86 9.48 -7.21
N ASN A 60 2.24 8.37 -6.55
CA ASN A 60 1.29 7.39 -6.04
C ASN A 60 0.64 7.82 -4.71
N VAL A 61 1.25 8.77 -3.97
CA VAL A 61 0.82 9.14 -2.61
C VAL A 61 -0.65 9.57 -2.56
N PRO A 62 -1.17 10.44 -3.45
CA PRO A 62 -2.58 10.83 -3.40
C PRO A 62 -3.53 9.64 -3.58
N SER A 63 -3.23 8.74 -4.50
CA SER A 63 -4.07 7.55 -4.78
C SER A 63 -4.03 6.53 -3.65
N ILE A 64 -2.87 6.37 -3.01
CA ILE A 64 -2.70 5.49 -1.85
C ILE A 64 -3.43 6.06 -0.64
N ALA A 65 -3.25 7.36 -0.35
CA ALA A 65 -3.91 8.04 0.75
C ALA A 65 -5.44 7.95 0.60
N ALA A 66 -5.97 8.22 -0.59
CA ALA A 66 -7.39 8.11 -0.88
C ALA A 66 -7.94 6.68 -0.71
N ALA A 67 -7.12 5.64 -0.89
CA ALA A 67 -7.54 4.26 -0.65
C ALA A 67 -7.52 3.87 0.84
N ALA A 68 -6.68 4.53 1.64
CA ALA A 68 -6.54 4.34 3.09
C ALA A 68 -7.54 5.16 3.91
N SER A 69 -8.03 6.28 3.37
CA SER A 69 -9.10 7.06 3.96
C SER A 69 -10.44 6.34 3.78
N ARG A 70 -11.11 6.04 4.90
CA ARG A 70 -12.57 5.90 4.91
C ARG A 70 -13.21 7.28 4.83
#